data_AF-A0A965ASS1-F1
#
_entry.id   AF-A0A965ASS1-F1
#
_cell.length_a   1.000
_cell.length_b   1.000
_cell.length_c   1.000
_cell.angle_alpha   90.00
_cell.angle_beta   90.00
_cell.angle_gamma   90.00
#
_symmetry.space_group_name_H-M   'P 1'
#
loop_
_entity.id
_entity.type
_entity.pdbx_description
1 polymer ?
#
loop_
_entity_poly.entity_id
_entity_poly.type
_entity_poly.pdbx_seq_one_letter_code
_entity_poly.pdbx_strand_id
1 'polypeptide(L)'
;MGKLFTLSDDVKKIAQDAIDDLIDQLGKDCLLVYPHLPTPCVNCILDPIGNKSSNHWNAGGPIPFPNAAICPMCDGTGFHFEEQTKEIKLLISNNPSEFFVKMPAGIIMPAGSIQTKGYIKDLPDVLQSRKMIMQVSLEPMIRYTYDLSGEPIDQGNIVQNRYWVALWNRIGA
;
A
#
# COMPACT_ATOMS: atom_id res chain seq x y z
N MET A 1 37.46 -17.88 -2.68
CA MET A 1 36.49 -17.83 -1.57
C MET A 1 35.65 -19.11 -1.65
N GLY A 2 35.97 -20.12 -0.83
CA GLY A 2 35.34 -21.44 -0.92
C GLY A 2 33.89 -21.40 -0.43
N LYS A 3 32.96 -21.99 -1.18
CA LYS A 3 31.58 -22.22 -0.70
C LYS A 3 31.65 -23.20 0.47
N LEU A 4 31.42 -22.71 1.69
CA LEU A 4 31.52 -23.51 2.92
C LEU A 4 30.46 -24.62 2.99
N PHE A 5 29.30 -24.44 2.35
CA PHE A 5 28.29 -25.47 2.10
C PHE A 5 27.22 -24.92 1.15
N THR A 6 26.56 -25.81 0.39
CA THR A 6 25.34 -25.50 -0.36
C THR A 6 24.14 -26.04 0.40
N LEU A 7 23.20 -25.16 0.76
CA LEU A 7 21.93 -25.57 1.36
C LEU A 7 21.17 -26.52 0.41
N SER A 8 20.69 -27.65 0.94
CA SER A 8 19.79 -28.54 0.21
C SER A 8 18.46 -27.84 -0.06
N ASP A 9 17.77 -28.29 -1.10
CA ASP A 9 16.49 -27.71 -1.48
C ASP A 9 15.40 -27.96 -0.44
N ASP A 10 15.49 -29.06 0.31
CA ASP A 10 14.59 -29.36 1.43
C ASP A 10 14.69 -28.30 2.54
N VAL A 11 15.91 -27.87 2.90
CA VAL A 11 16.09 -26.84 3.94
C VAL A 11 15.58 -25.50 3.46
N LYS A 12 15.80 -25.15 2.17
CA LYS A 12 15.24 -23.93 1.60
C LYS A 12 13.71 -23.96 1.61
N LYS A 13 13.12 -25.11 1.28
CA LYS A 13 11.67 -25.29 1.26
C LYS A 13 11.07 -25.14 2.66
N ILE A 14 11.65 -25.81 3.67
CA ILE A 14 11.20 -25.65 5.06
C ILE A 14 11.28 -24.19 5.51
N ALA A 15 12.35 -23.48 5.14
CA ALA A 15 12.48 -22.06 5.45
C ALA A 15 11.43 -21.18 4.73
N GLN A 16 11.09 -21.50 3.48
CA GLN A 16 10.02 -20.82 2.74
C GLN A 16 8.67 -21.07 3.40
N ASP A 17 8.32 -22.33 3.63
CA ASP A 17 7.06 -22.73 4.24
C ASP A 17 6.89 -22.06 5.61
N ALA A 18 7.96 -21.99 6.42
CA ALA A 18 7.92 -21.29 7.70
C ALA A 18 7.69 -19.77 7.55
N ILE A 19 8.34 -19.10 6.58
CA ILE A 19 8.11 -17.66 6.35
C ILE A 19 6.71 -17.41 5.81
N ASP A 20 6.24 -18.28 4.91
CA ASP A 20 4.89 -18.21 4.35
C ASP A 20 3.85 -18.34 5.49
N ASP A 21 4.00 -19.33 6.36
CA ASP A 21 3.16 -19.50 7.55
C ASP A 21 3.21 -18.29 8.50
N LEU A 22 4.38 -17.71 8.71
CA LEU A 22 4.51 -16.49 9.53
C LEU A 22 3.72 -15.32 8.92
N ILE A 23 3.82 -15.11 7.61
CA ILE A 23 3.08 -14.04 6.93
C ILE A 23 1.58 -14.36 6.95
N ASP A 24 1.18 -15.58 6.59
CA ASP A 24 -0.23 -15.93 6.40
C ASP A 24 -1.00 -16.05 7.72
N GLN A 25 -0.37 -16.61 8.75
CA GLN A 25 -1.02 -16.90 10.03
C GLN A 25 -0.80 -15.80 11.08
N LEU A 26 0.37 -15.18 11.12
CA LEU A 26 0.71 -14.15 12.11
C LEU A 26 0.77 -12.73 11.54
N GLY A 27 0.77 -12.60 10.22
CA GLY A 27 0.68 -11.31 9.55
C GLY A 27 -0.60 -10.56 9.90
N LYS A 28 -0.54 -9.26 9.67
CA LYS A 28 -1.64 -8.34 9.89
C LYS A 28 -2.11 -7.82 8.54
N ASP A 29 -3.41 -7.65 8.44
CA ASP A 29 -3.99 -7.02 7.27
C ASP A 29 -3.74 -5.51 7.32
N CYS A 30 -3.10 -5.02 6.27
CA CYS A 30 -2.70 -3.64 6.08
C CYS A 30 -3.42 -3.09 4.85
N LEU A 31 -4.00 -1.90 4.99
CA LEU A 31 -4.65 -1.21 3.89
C LEU A 31 -3.66 -0.26 3.24
N LEU A 32 -3.26 -0.56 2.01
CA LEU A 32 -2.54 0.37 1.16
C LEU A 32 -3.50 1.40 0.60
N VAL A 33 -3.12 2.67 0.68
CA VAL A 33 -3.89 3.78 0.13
C VAL A 33 -3.09 4.41 -1.00
N TYR A 34 -3.65 4.40 -2.19
CA TYR A 34 -3.00 4.91 -3.39
C TYR A 34 -3.29 6.41 -3.59
N PRO A 35 -2.54 7.10 -4.46
CA PRO A 35 -2.91 8.42 -4.94
C PRO A 35 -4.32 8.41 -5.55
N HIS A 36 -5.08 9.49 -5.31
CA HIS A 36 -6.43 9.60 -5.85
C HIS A 36 -6.40 9.66 -7.38
N LEU A 37 -7.22 8.83 -8.03
CA LEU A 37 -7.34 8.83 -9.49
C LEU A 37 -8.60 9.59 -9.91
N PRO A 38 -8.52 10.37 -11.01
CA PRO A 38 -9.68 11.06 -11.55
C PRO A 38 -10.62 10.03 -12.19
N THR A 39 -11.85 9.94 -11.69
CA THR A 39 -12.93 9.14 -12.27
C THR A 39 -13.94 10.07 -12.96
N PRO A 40 -14.42 9.74 -14.17
CA PRO A 40 -15.34 10.60 -14.89
C PRO A 40 -16.65 10.75 -14.13
N CYS A 41 -17.21 11.97 -14.13
CA CYS A 41 -18.48 12.25 -13.48
C CYS A 41 -19.60 11.46 -14.17
N VAL A 42 -20.36 10.69 -13.39
CA VAL A 42 -21.48 9.89 -13.91
C VAL A 42 -22.69 10.75 -14.31
N ASN A 43 -22.74 12.01 -13.87
CA ASN A 43 -23.91 12.87 -13.98
C ASN A 43 -23.86 13.85 -15.16
N CYS A 44 -22.68 14.16 -15.70
CA CYS A 44 -22.53 15.08 -16.83
C CYS A 44 -21.72 14.45 -17.97
N ILE A 45 -22.00 14.87 -19.19
CA ILE A 45 -21.22 14.46 -20.36
C ILE A 45 -19.89 15.22 -20.35
N LEU A 46 -18.80 14.52 -20.66
CA LEU A 46 -17.46 15.10 -20.68
C LEU A 46 -17.16 15.71 -22.06
N ASP A 47 -16.59 16.91 -22.09
CA ASP A 47 -16.08 17.54 -23.31
C ASP A 47 -14.70 16.94 -23.68
N PRO A 48 -14.55 16.29 -24.84
CA PRO A 48 -13.30 15.66 -25.25
C PRO A 48 -12.17 16.64 -25.55
N ILE A 49 -12.45 17.92 -25.77
CA ILE A 49 -11.43 18.95 -26.04
C ILE A 49 -10.93 19.54 -24.73
N GLY A 50 -11.85 19.92 -23.84
CA GLY A 50 -11.53 20.60 -22.58
C GLY A 50 -11.22 19.67 -21.42
N ASN A 51 -11.53 18.37 -21.52
CA ASN A 51 -11.57 17.42 -20.40
C ASN A 51 -12.27 18.03 -19.17
N LYS A 52 -13.48 18.57 -19.40
CA LYS A 52 -14.33 19.17 -18.36
C LYS A 52 -15.78 18.78 -18.59
N SER A 53 -16.65 19.11 -17.64
CA SER A 53 -18.09 19.01 -17.84
C SER A 53 -18.50 19.83 -19.08
N SER A 54 -19.23 19.21 -20.00
CA SER A 54 -19.89 19.90 -21.11
C SER A 54 -21.14 20.69 -20.69
N ASN A 55 -21.45 20.71 -19.38
CA ASN A 55 -22.66 21.30 -18.79
C ASN A 55 -23.96 20.70 -19.37
N HIS A 56 -23.87 19.48 -19.89
CA HIS A 56 -25.01 18.69 -20.30
C HIS A 56 -25.20 17.52 -19.35
N TRP A 57 -26.43 17.35 -18.88
CA TRP A 57 -26.79 16.23 -18.04
C TRP A 57 -26.73 14.93 -18.84
N ASN A 58 -26.13 13.90 -18.25
CA ASN A 58 -26.12 12.57 -18.84
C ASN A 58 -27.43 11.86 -18.51
N ALA A 59 -28.20 11.44 -19.52
CA ALA A 59 -29.49 10.79 -19.32
C ALA A 59 -29.30 9.46 -18.56
N GLY A 60 -29.85 9.37 -17.34
CA GLY A 60 -29.61 8.27 -16.40
C GLY A 60 -28.65 8.61 -15.25
N GLY A 61 -28.10 9.83 -15.25
CA GLY A 61 -27.33 10.38 -14.14
C GLY A 61 -28.22 10.64 -12.90
N PRO A 62 -27.63 10.59 -11.69
CA PRO A 62 -28.38 10.64 -10.43
C PRO A 62 -29.09 11.97 -10.15
N ILE A 63 -28.60 13.10 -10.70
CA ILE A 63 -29.16 14.43 -10.42
C ILE A 63 -29.41 15.16 -11.76
N PRO A 64 -30.66 15.24 -12.25
CA PRO A 64 -30.97 15.99 -13.46
C PRO A 64 -30.73 17.49 -13.25
N PHE A 65 -30.15 18.15 -14.25
CA PHE A 65 -29.94 19.60 -14.27
C PHE A 65 -30.18 20.17 -15.67
N PRO A 66 -30.52 21.47 -15.80
CA PRO A 66 -30.74 22.09 -17.10
C PRO A 66 -29.49 22.07 -17.99
N ASN A 67 -29.67 21.89 -19.30
CA ASN A 67 -28.56 22.03 -20.25
C ASN A 67 -27.95 23.43 -20.15
N ALA A 68 -26.62 23.50 -20.25
CA ALA A 68 -25.79 24.69 -20.03
C ALA A 68 -25.72 25.18 -18.57
N ALA A 69 -26.33 24.48 -17.60
CA ALA A 69 -26.08 24.72 -16.19
C ALA A 69 -24.86 23.92 -15.70
N ILE A 70 -24.20 24.42 -14.65
CA ILE A 70 -23.07 23.74 -14.01
C ILE A 70 -23.58 22.42 -13.39
N CYS A 71 -22.86 21.33 -13.66
CA CYS A 71 -23.20 20.03 -13.08
C CYS A 71 -23.12 20.12 -11.54
N PRO A 72 -24.21 19.84 -10.80
CA PRO A 72 -24.23 19.97 -9.34
C PRO A 72 -23.47 18.86 -8.62
N MET A 73 -23.03 17.82 -9.34
CA MET A 73 -22.28 16.71 -8.76
C MET A 73 -20.79 17.03 -8.73
N CYS A 74 -20.22 17.48 -9.87
CA CYS A 74 -18.79 17.73 -10.03
C CYS A 74 -18.40 19.21 -10.08
N ASP A 75 -19.36 20.13 -9.88
CA ASP A 75 -19.18 21.57 -9.96
C ASP A 75 -18.46 22.04 -11.24
N GLY A 76 -18.74 21.37 -12.36
CA GLY A 76 -18.18 21.71 -13.68
C GLY A 76 -16.78 21.15 -13.95
N THR A 77 -16.16 20.44 -13.01
CA THR A 77 -14.84 19.82 -13.20
C THR A 77 -14.87 18.64 -14.17
N GLY A 78 -16.01 17.93 -14.25
CA GLY A 78 -16.18 16.74 -15.09
C GLY A 78 -15.63 15.44 -14.48
N PHE A 79 -14.94 15.50 -13.34
CA PHE A 79 -14.33 14.34 -12.68
C PHE A 79 -14.51 14.38 -11.18
N HIS A 80 -14.37 13.22 -10.55
CA HIS A 80 -14.22 13.06 -9.11
C HIS A 80 -12.87 12.41 -8.80
N PHE A 81 -12.35 12.64 -7.61
CA PHE A 81 -11.13 11.96 -7.16
C PHE A 81 -11.54 10.85 -6.21
N GLU A 82 -11.31 9.61 -6.63
CA GLU A 82 -11.61 8.44 -5.82
C GLU A 82 -10.34 7.93 -5.14
N GLU A 83 -10.43 7.66 -3.83
CA GLU A 83 -9.35 6.98 -3.11
C GLU A 83 -9.41 5.50 -3.42
N GLN A 84 -8.39 4.99 -4.10
CA GLN A 84 -8.24 3.55 -4.26
C GLN A 84 -7.49 2.98 -3.06
N THR A 85 -7.95 1.84 -2.59
CA THR A 85 -7.33 1.11 -1.49
C THR A 85 -7.20 -0.37 -1.85
N LYS A 86 -6.19 -1.03 -1.27
CA LYS A 86 -5.97 -2.47 -1.42
C LYS A 86 -5.49 -3.04 -0.10
N GLU A 87 -6.12 -4.12 0.32
CA GLU A 87 -5.72 -4.85 1.52
C GLU A 87 -4.65 -5.89 1.16
N ILE A 88 -3.56 -5.89 1.92
CA ILE A 88 -2.48 -6.88 1.81
C ILE A 88 -2.10 -7.36 3.19
N LYS A 89 -1.63 -8.61 3.28
CA LYS A 89 -1.17 -9.19 4.55
C LYS A 89 0.34 -9.05 4.69
N LEU A 90 0.79 -8.48 5.79
CA LEU A 90 2.20 -8.24 6.07
C LEU A 90 2.58 -8.73 7.47
N LEU A 91 3.76 -9.34 7.58
CA LEU A 91 4.36 -9.61 8.88
C LEU A 91 5.00 -8.32 9.41
N ILE A 92 4.69 -7.94 10.65
CA ILE A 92 5.07 -6.65 11.22
C ILE A 92 6.00 -6.84 12.43
N SER A 93 7.12 -6.13 12.42
CA SER A 93 8.00 -5.95 13.58
C SER A 93 7.94 -4.50 14.06
N ASN A 94 7.41 -4.30 15.26
CA ASN A 94 7.26 -2.97 15.86
C ASN A 94 8.49 -2.54 16.67
N ASN A 95 9.35 -3.49 17.05
CA ASN A 95 10.52 -3.22 17.89
C ASN A 95 11.80 -3.21 17.04
N PRO A 96 12.61 -2.13 17.06
CA PRO A 96 13.88 -2.08 16.34
C PRO A 96 14.86 -3.20 16.69
N SER A 97 14.84 -3.70 17.93
CA SER A 97 15.65 -4.84 18.37
C SER A 97 15.28 -6.14 17.67
N GLU A 98 14.03 -6.26 17.20
CA GLU A 98 13.45 -7.48 16.60
C GLU A 98 13.33 -7.38 15.07
N PHE A 99 13.76 -6.26 14.46
CA PHE A 99 13.77 -6.10 13.01
C PHE A 99 14.47 -7.28 12.32
N PHE A 100 13.84 -7.74 11.23
CA PHE A 100 14.29 -8.80 10.34
C PHE A 100 15.68 -8.49 9.77
N VAL A 101 15.90 -7.21 9.40
CA VAL A 101 17.21 -6.70 8.99
C VAL A 101 17.70 -5.74 10.06
N LYS A 102 18.87 -6.03 10.62
CA LYS A 102 19.48 -5.18 11.65
C LYS A 102 19.95 -3.87 11.04
N MET A 103 19.63 -2.78 11.73
CA MET A 103 20.12 -1.46 11.36
C MET A 103 21.61 -1.32 11.73
N PRO A 104 22.40 -0.59 10.93
CA PRO A 104 23.76 -0.22 11.28
C PRO A 104 23.84 0.44 12.67
N ALA A 105 24.93 0.16 13.39
CA ALA A 105 25.16 0.75 14.70
C ALA A 105 25.24 2.29 14.62
N GLY A 106 24.58 2.98 15.57
CA GLY A 106 24.59 4.45 15.65
C GLY A 106 23.48 5.17 14.89
N ILE A 107 22.59 4.45 14.19
CA ILE A 107 21.40 5.04 13.56
C ILE A 107 20.27 5.13 14.59
N ILE A 108 19.74 6.33 14.79
CA ILE A 108 18.55 6.57 15.61
C ILE A 108 17.32 6.49 14.71
N MET A 109 16.41 5.58 15.06
CA MET A 109 15.14 5.41 14.36
C MET A 109 14.08 6.37 14.91
N PRO A 110 13.24 6.97 14.05
CA PRO A 110 12.07 7.70 14.52
C PRO A 110 11.19 6.83 15.42
N ALA A 111 10.58 7.46 16.43
CA ALA A 111 9.71 6.74 17.35
C ALA A 111 8.50 6.17 16.60
N GLY A 112 8.23 4.88 16.82
CA GLY A 112 7.12 4.18 16.18
C GLY A 112 7.38 3.75 14.74
N SER A 113 8.62 3.85 14.23
CA SER A 113 8.98 3.18 12.97
C SER A 113 8.80 1.67 13.09
N ILE A 114 8.34 1.05 12.01
CA ILE A 114 8.10 -0.40 11.94
C ILE A 114 8.85 -0.98 10.75
N GLN A 115 9.14 -2.27 10.82
CA GLN A 115 9.64 -3.02 9.68
C GLN A 115 8.62 -4.09 9.29
N THR A 116 8.29 -4.16 8.01
CA THR A 116 7.35 -5.17 7.49
C THR A 116 8.05 -6.13 6.57
N LYS A 117 7.53 -7.35 6.49
CA LYS A 117 7.92 -8.36 5.53
C LYS A 117 6.67 -8.84 4.78
N GLY A 118 6.79 -8.94 3.46
CA GLY A 118 5.70 -9.35 2.57
C GLY A 118 6.20 -10.10 1.35
N TYR A 119 5.27 -10.55 0.50
CA TYR A 119 5.59 -11.26 -0.73
C TYR A 119 6.00 -10.30 -1.84
N ILE A 120 6.97 -10.72 -2.67
CA ILE A 120 7.45 -9.93 -3.81
C ILE A 120 6.34 -9.56 -4.81
N LYS A 121 5.28 -10.39 -4.90
CA LYS A 121 4.11 -10.12 -5.76
C LYS A 121 3.38 -8.83 -5.38
N ASP A 122 3.42 -8.45 -4.10
CA ASP A 122 2.74 -7.27 -3.55
C ASP A 122 3.67 -6.05 -3.49
N LEU A 123 4.95 -6.21 -3.85
CA LEU A 123 5.93 -5.12 -3.86
C LEU A 123 5.52 -3.95 -4.79
N PRO A 124 5.00 -4.18 -6.02
CA PRO A 124 4.56 -3.08 -6.88
C PRO A 124 3.45 -2.25 -6.24
N ASP A 125 2.54 -2.90 -5.52
CA ASP A 125 1.45 -2.21 -4.81
C ASP A 125 1.99 -1.31 -3.69
N VAL A 126 2.96 -1.81 -2.93
CA VAL A 126 3.62 -1.06 -1.85
C VAL A 126 4.34 0.18 -2.39
N LEU A 127 5.09 0.03 -3.48
CA LEU A 127 5.82 1.14 -4.11
C LEU A 127 4.90 2.22 -4.69
N GLN A 128 3.71 1.84 -5.15
CA GLN A 128 2.71 2.77 -5.68
C GLN A 128 1.82 3.38 -4.59
N SER A 129 1.83 2.81 -3.38
CA SER A 129 1.06 3.31 -2.26
C SER A 129 1.59 4.66 -1.77
N ARG A 130 0.69 5.55 -1.38
CA ARG A 130 1.03 6.82 -0.73
C ARG A 130 1.24 6.65 0.77
N LYS A 131 0.44 5.78 1.39
CA LYS A 131 0.47 5.47 2.82
C LYS A 131 -0.10 4.09 3.07
N MET A 132 0.29 3.51 4.19
CA MET A 132 -0.25 2.25 4.70
C MET A 132 -0.98 2.49 6.02
N ILE A 133 -2.15 1.90 6.19
CA ILE A 133 -2.86 1.83 7.46
C ILE A 133 -2.70 0.42 7.99
N MET A 134 -2.09 0.30 9.17
CA MET A 134 -1.83 -0.99 9.79
C MET A 134 -3.06 -1.49 10.56
N GLN A 135 -3.35 -2.80 10.46
CA GLN A 135 -4.41 -3.48 11.21
C GLN A 135 -5.79 -2.85 10.99
N VAL A 136 -6.37 -3.13 9.82
CA VAL A 136 -7.69 -2.60 9.41
C VAL A 136 -8.77 -2.83 10.46
N SER A 137 -8.74 -3.97 11.15
CA SER A 137 -9.68 -4.31 12.24
C SER A 137 -9.67 -3.33 13.43
N LEU A 138 -8.56 -2.62 13.66
CA LEU A 138 -8.43 -1.64 14.74
C LEU A 138 -8.64 -0.19 14.29
N GLU A 139 -8.77 0.06 12.98
CA GLU A 139 -8.92 1.42 12.42
C GLU A 139 -10.02 2.25 13.11
N PRO A 140 -11.21 1.70 13.47
CA PRO A 140 -12.25 2.48 14.15
C PRO A 140 -11.87 2.98 15.54
N MET A 141 -10.87 2.37 16.17
CA MET A 141 -10.40 2.72 17.52
C MET A 141 -9.10 3.52 17.47
N ILE A 142 -8.13 3.08 16.68
CA ILE A 142 -6.79 3.66 16.57
C ILE A 142 -6.30 3.53 15.13
N ARG A 143 -5.86 4.65 14.53
CA ARG A 143 -5.44 4.66 13.13
C ARG A 143 -3.93 4.81 12.99
N TYR A 144 -3.22 3.69 12.97
CA TYR A 144 -1.77 3.70 12.71
C TYR A 144 -1.47 3.92 11.24
N THR A 145 -1.09 5.14 10.88
CA THR A 145 -0.76 5.52 9.49
C THR A 145 0.74 5.64 9.30
N TYR A 146 1.23 5.01 8.23
CA TYR A 146 2.64 4.87 7.92
C TYR A 146 2.98 5.34 6.51
N ASP A 147 4.18 5.89 6.36
CA ASP A 147 4.83 6.24 5.11
C ASP A 147 6.06 5.33 4.90
N LEU A 148 6.31 4.96 3.64
CA LEU A 148 7.40 4.08 3.24
C LEU A 148 8.74 4.83 3.38
N SER A 149 9.62 4.29 4.21
CA SER A 149 10.93 4.87 4.50
C SER A 149 12.02 4.21 3.66
N GLY A 150 12.20 4.73 2.45
CA GLY A 150 13.20 4.21 1.50
C GLY A 150 12.71 2.97 0.74
N GLU A 151 13.56 2.44 -0.13
CA GLU A 151 13.18 1.32 -0.98
C GLU A 151 13.15 -0.01 -0.20
N PRO A 152 12.15 -0.88 -0.44
CA PRO A 152 12.14 -2.23 0.09
C PRO A 152 13.34 -3.03 -0.41
N ILE A 153 13.90 -3.87 0.47
CA ILE A 153 15.09 -4.67 0.20
C ILE A 153 14.78 -6.17 0.32
N ASP A 154 15.48 -6.99 -0.44
CA ASP A 154 15.48 -8.46 -0.32
C ASP A 154 16.69 -8.98 0.47
N GLN A 155 17.38 -8.09 1.19
CA GLN A 155 18.50 -8.48 2.04
C GLN A 155 17.99 -9.17 3.32
N GLY A 156 18.70 -10.20 3.77
CA GLY A 156 18.36 -10.95 4.98
C GLY A 156 17.31 -12.05 4.80
N ASN A 157 16.85 -12.30 3.57
CA ASN A 157 15.99 -13.44 3.26
C ASN A 157 16.82 -14.70 2.98
N ILE A 158 16.41 -15.82 3.57
CA ILE A 158 17.01 -17.14 3.31
C ILE A 158 16.84 -17.52 1.83
N VAL A 159 15.71 -17.10 1.24
CA VAL A 159 15.39 -17.29 -0.17
C VAL A 159 15.17 -15.94 -0.83
N GLN A 160 15.98 -15.65 -1.83
CA GLN A 160 15.92 -14.42 -2.60
C GLN A 160 14.78 -14.44 -3.62
N ASN A 161 14.33 -13.27 -4.04
CA ASN A 161 13.28 -13.02 -5.03
C ASN A 161 11.89 -13.57 -4.67
N ARG A 162 11.61 -13.81 -3.39
CA ARG A 162 10.28 -14.25 -2.93
C ARG A 162 9.65 -13.30 -1.93
N TYR A 163 10.47 -12.64 -1.12
CA TYR A 163 10.02 -11.73 -0.08
C TYR A 163 10.72 -10.39 -0.20
N TRP A 164 10.14 -9.38 0.41
CA TRP A 164 10.79 -8.09 0.62
C TRP A 164 10.65 -7.68 2.08
N VAL A 165 11.53 -6.78 2.49
CA VAL A 165 11.50 -6.13 3.79
C VAL A 165 11.48 -4.63 3.54
N ALA A 166 10.53 -3.93 4.16
CA ALA A 166 10.48 -2.47 4.09
C ALA A 166 10.43 -1.85 5.46
N LEU A 167 10.98 -0.65 5.55
CA LEU A 167 10.94 0.18 6.72
C LEU A 167 9.87 1.24 6.54
N TRP A 168 9.14 1.56 7.60
CA TRP A 168 8.07 2.55 7.58
C TRP A 168 8.20 3.52 8.73
N ASN A 169 7.84 4.78 8.48
CA ASN A 169 7.78 5.83 9.49
C ASN A 169 6.33 6.16 9.81
N ARG A 170 6.04 6.34 11.10
CA ARG A 170 4.70 6.72 11.54
C ARG A 170 4.46 8.20 11.24
N ILE A 171 3.39 8.49 10.49
CA ILE A 171 3.00 9.86 10.10
C ILE A 171 1.72 10.34 10.80
N GLY A 172 0.90 9.42 11.32
CA GLY A 172 -0.37 9.78 11.96
C GLY A 172 -0.88 8.71 12.92
N ALA A 173 -1.70 9.16 13.87
CA ALA A 173 -2.46 8.38 14.85
C ALA A 173 -3.93 8.77 14.75
#